data_AF-A0A2S6IAK0-F1
#
_entry.id   AF-A0A2S6IAK0-F1
#
_cell.length_a   1.000
_cell.length_b   1.000
_cell.length_c   1.000
_cell.angle_alpha   90.00
_cell.angle_beta   90.00
_cell.angle_gamma   90.00
#
_symmetry.space_group_name_H-M   'P 1'
#
loop_
_entity.id
_entity.type
_entity.pdbx_description
1 polymer ?
#
loop_
_entity_poly.entity_id
_entity_poly.type
_entity_poly.pdbx_seq_one_letter_code
_entity_poly.pdbx_strand_id
1 'polypeptide(L)'
;MPQFSWNITGYQGAHYTLGLFHGDKTQHVVLHCNDRVVQIDFDVRESKTYTVFLDQELCEVSIDHTGGNHYDYSCRINREAETPLNQFRKSHRDSQTRMERTRMVVAGCVVLLVMFFLIGSAIA
;
A
#
# COMPACT_ATOMS: atom_id res chain seq x y z
N MET A 1 -19.98 15.97 -13.69
CA MET A 1 -19.39 16.59 -12.49
C MET A 1 -19.05 15.47 -11.53
N PRO A 2 -17.83 14.95 -11.58
CA PRO A 2 -17.42 13.81 -10.78
C PRO A 2 -17.27 14.22 -9.31
N GLN A 3 -17.96 13.46 -8.47
CA GLN A 3 -17.76 13.43 -7.04
C GLN A 3 -17.51 11.99 -6.64
N PHE A 4 -16.33 11.71 -6.12
CA PHE A 4 -15.93 10.37 -5.68
C PHE A 4 -15.79 10.33 -4.17
N SER A 5 -16.04 9.15 -3.60
CA SER A 5 -15.89 8.89 -2.18
C SER A 5 -15.37 7.48 -1.99
N TRP A 6 -14.31 7.34 -1.18
CA TRP A 6 -13.69 6.08 -0.84
C TRP A 6 -13.63 5.91 0.67
N ASN A 7 -14.06 4.72 1.13
CA ASN A 7 -13.97 4.34 2.53
C ASN A 7 -12.68 3.56 2.77
N ILE A 8 -11.88 4.04 3.70
CA ILE A 8 -10.57 3.49 4.03
C ILE A 8 -10.55 3.13 5.50
N THR A 9 -10.04 1.93 5.79
CA THR A 9 -9.79 1.51 7.17
C THR A 9 -8.32 1.77 7.48
N GLY A 10 -8.06 2.65 8.43
CA GLY A 10 -6.72 2.99 8.90
C GLY A 10 -6.10 1.85 9.70
N TYR A 11 -4.82 2.00 10.04
CA TYR A 11 -4.05 0.95 10.71
C TYR A 11 -4.62 0.56 12.07
N GLN A 12 -5.11 1.53 12.85
CA GLN A 12 -5.74 1.29 14.16
C GLN A 12 -7.21 0.83 14.07
N GLY A 13 -7.74 0.58 12.86
CA GLY A 13 -9.13 0.16 12.63
C GLY A 13 -10.15 1.30 12.53
N ALA A 14 -9.71 2.57 12.64
CA ALA A 14 -10.57 3.72 12.39
C ALA A 14 -10.98 3.80 10.92
N HIS A 15 -12.23 4.21 10.66
CA HIS A 15 -12.74 4.40 9.31
C HIS A 15 -12.66 5.87 8.89
N TYR A 16 -12.21 6.09 7.65
CA TYR A 16 -12.08 7.39 7.03
C TYR A 16 -12.81 7.39 5.69
N THR A 17 -13.50 8.48 5.39
CA THR A 17 -14.13 8.71 4.09
C THR A 17 -13.37 9.82 3.38
N LEU A 18 -12.55 9.45 2.39
CA LEU A 18 -11.90 10.40 1.50
C LEU A 18 -12.83 10.71 0.35
N GLY A 19 -13.16 11.99 0.17
CA GLY A 19 -13.91 12.45 -0.97
C GLY A 19 -13.11 13.39 -1.84
N LEU A 20 -13.31 13.25 -3.15
CA LEU A 20 -12.71 14.10 -4.17
C LEU A 20 -13.81 14.71 -5.01
N PHE A 21 -13.80 16.03 -5.07
CA PHE A 21 -14.58 16.79 -6.02
C PHE A 21 -13.64 17.32 -7.10
N HIS A 22 -14.01 17.14 -8.37
CA HIS A 22 -13.29 17.72 -9.51
C HIS A 22 -14.27 18.38 -10.48
N GLY A 23 -14.16 19.70 -10.65
CA GLY A 23 -15.13 20.46 -11.43
C GLY A 23 -14.97 20.31 -12.95
N ASP A 24 -15.99 19.87 -13.67
CA ASP A 24 -15.92 19.64 -15.14
C ASP A 24 -15.46 20.86 -15.97
N LYS A 25 -15.83 22.08 -15.57
CA LYS A 25 -15.51 23.31 -16.32
C LYS A 25 -14.33 24.06 -15.76
N THR A 26 -14.29 24.20 -14.44
CA THR A 26 -13.28 24.98 -13.73
C THR A 26 -12.04 24.16 -13.40
N GLN A 27 -12.14 22.83 -13.46
CA GLN A 27 -11.07 21.88 -13.09
C GLN A 27 -10.53 22.18 -11.69
N HIS A 28 -11.38 22.71 -10.82
CA HIS A 28 -11.05 22.92 -9.41
C HIS A 28 -11.22 21.62 -8.66
N VAL A 29 -10.27 21.32 -7.80
CA VAL A 29 -10.23 20.11 -6.99
C VAL A 29 -10.45 20.47 -5.53
N VAL A 30 -11.32 19.71 -4.87
CA VAL A 30 -11.44 19.72 -3.41
C VAL A 30 -11.30 18.28 -2.93
N LEU A 31 -10.26 18.04 -2.12
CA LEU A 31 -10.07 16.80 -1.40
C LEU A 31 -10.52 17.00 0.05
N HIS A 32 -11.38 16.12 0.55
CA HIS A 32 -11.87 16.16 1.92
C HIS A 32 -11.76 14.79 2.59
N CYS A 33 -11.67 14.78 3.91
CA CYS A 33 -11.68 13.58 4.75
C CYS A 33 -12.72 13.79 5.86
N ASN A 34 -13.69 12.88 5.98
CA ASN A 34 -14.80 12.98 6.96
C ASN A 34 -15.44 14.38 6.97
N ASP A 35 -15.84 14.84 5.79
CA ASP A 35 -16.45 16.16 5.54
C ASP A 35 -15.59 17.39 5.86
N ARG A 36 -14.31 17.20 6.18
CA ARG A 36 -13.35 18.29 6.39
C ARG A 36 -12.44 18.43 5.18
N VAL A 37 -12.35 19.64 4.63
CA VAL A 37 -11.44 19.94 3.53
C VAL A 37 -9.99 19.75 3.99
N VAL A 38 -9.24 18.94 3.25
CA VAL A 38 -7.82 18.67 3.49
C VAL A 38 -6.96 19.39 2.47
N GLN A 39 -7.41 19.47 1.22
CA GLN A 39 -6.70 20.15 0.16
C GLN A 39 -7.66 20.78 -0.85
N ILE A 40 -7.28 21.95 -1.36
CA ILE A 40 -7.93 22.64 -2.46
C ILE A 40 -6.86 22.91 -3.50
N ASP A 41 -7.20 22.70 -4.77
CA ASP A 41 -6.34 23.05 -5.88
C ASP A 41 -7.17 23.60 -7.03
N PHE A 42 -6.62 24.58 -7.75
CA PHE A 42 -7.34 25.29 -8.79
C PHE A 42 -6.72 24.97 -10.15
N ASP A 43 -7.60 24.75 -11.13
CA ASP A 43 -7.23 24.59 -12.55
C ASP A 43 -6.36 23.34 -12.85
N VAL A 44 -6.73 22.21 -12.24
CA VAL A 44 -6.05 20.92 -12.36
C VAL A 44 -6.49 20.21 -13.64
N ARG A 45 -5.89 20.61 -14.77
CA ARG A 45 -6.20 20.04 -16.10
C ARG A 45 -5.43 18.78 -16.45
N GLU A 46 -4.33 18.53 -15.74
CA GLU A 46 -3.40 17.44 -16.00
C GLU A 46 -3.45 16.39 -14.89
N SER A 47 -2.87 15.22 -15.14
CA SER A 47 -2.76 14.16 -14.14
C SER A 47 -2.06 14.67 -12.88
N LYS A 48 -2.67 14.42 -11.72
CA LYS A 48 -2.16 14.85 -10.43
C LYS A 48 -2.51 13.86 -9.34
N THR A 49 -1.55 13.61 -8.44
CA THR A 49 -1.76 12.78 -7.26
C THR A 49 -1.62 13.64 -6.00
N TYR A 50 -2.61 13.51 -5.13
CA TYR A 50 -2.62 14.09 -3.79
C TYR A 50 -2.28 13.01 -2.79
N THR A 51 -1.54 13.40 -1.76
CA THR A 51 -1.10 12.47 -0.72
C THR A 51 -1.56 12.98 0.63
N VAL A 52 -2.22 12.12 1.40
CA VAL A 52 -2.78 12.44 2.71
C VAL A 52 -2.47 11.30 3.69
N PHE A 53 -2.07 11.66 4.91
CA PHE A 53 -1.97 10.69 5.99
C PHE A 53 -3.34 10.49 6.65
N LEU A 54 -3.77 9.24 6.71
CA LEU A 54 -4.94 8.79 7.47
C LEU A 54 -4.44 7.94 8.63
N ASP A 55 -4.42 8.52 9.83
CA ASP A 55 -3.71 7.95 10.97
C ASP A 55 -2.22 7.73 10.62
N GLN A 56 -1.78 6.48 10.45
CA GLN A 56 -0.41 6.12 10.07
C GLN A 56 -0.31 5.62 8.62
N GLU A 57 -1.43 5.53 7.90
CA GLU A 57 -1.45 5.11 6.50
C GLU A 57 -1.23 6.30 5.58
N LEU A 58 -0.32 6.15 4.62
CA LEU A 58 -0.18 7.11 3.53
C LEU A 58 -1.16 6.74 2.42
N CYS A 59 -2.10 7.63 2.14
CA CYS A 59 -3.07 7.45 1.09
C CYS A 59 -2.79 8.38 -0.08
N GLU A 60 -2.93 7.86 -1.30
CA GLU A 60 -2.81 8.59 -2.55
C GLU A 60 -4.17 8.65 -3.23
N VAL A 61 -4.58 9.85 -3.62
CA VAL A 61 -5.75 10.10 -4.47
C VAL A 61 -5.24 10.65 -5.79
N SER A 62 -5.42 9.89 -6.86
CA SER A 62 -4.91 10.21 -8.19
C SER A 62 -6.05 10.61 -9.11
N ILE A 63 -5.80 11.68 -9.87
CA ILE A 63 -6.56 12.09 -11.04
C ILE A 63 -5.64 11.79 -12.22
N ASP A 64 -6.06 10.89 -13.10
CA ASP A 64 -5.30 10.51 -14.29
C ASP A 64 -6.01 11.07 -15.52
N HIS A 65 -5.38 12.01 -16.22
CA HIS A 65 -5.88 12.54 -17.49
C HIS A 65 -5.65 11.52 -18.60
N THR A 66 -6.74 10.96 -19.13
CA THR A 66 -6.71 9.92 -20.17
C THR A 66 -6.93 10.47 -21.58
N GLY A 67 -6.91 11.79 -21.72
CA GLY A 67 -7.00 12.51 -22.99
C GLY A 67 -8.33 13.24 -23.21
N GLY A 68 -8.26 14.37 -23.90
CA GLY A 68 -9.41 15.26 -24.10
C GLY A 68 -9.92 15.80 -22.77
N ASN A 69 -11.20 15.54 -22.45
CA ASN A 69 -11.81 15.89 -21.16
C ASN A 69 -12.11 14.65 -20.29
N HIS A 70 -11.39 13.55 -20.52
CA HIS A 70 -11.56 12.31 -19.76
C HIS A 70 -10.54 12.22 -18.64
N TYR A 71 -11.02 11.80 -17.48
CA TYR A 71 -10.24 11.66 -16.27
C TYR A 71 -10.65 10.38 -15.55
N ASP A 72 -9.67 9.62 -15.09
CA ASP A 72 -9.85 8.51 -14.19
C ASP A 72 -9.45 8.91 -12.77
N TYR A 73 -10.11 8.30 -11.79
CA TYR A 73 -9.97 8.68 -10.40
C TYR A 73 -9.72 7.42 -9.58
N SER A 74 -8.64 7.44 -8.80
CA SER A 74 -8.28 6.30 -7.97
C SER A 74 -7.83 6.74 -6.59
N CYS A 75 -8.00 5.83 -5.64
CA CYS A 75 -7.57 6.02 -4.27
C CYS A 75 -6.92 4.73 -3.77
N ARG A 76 -5.69 4.82 -3.26
CA ARG A 76 -4.92 3.67 -2.78
C ARG A 76 -4.10 4.00 -1.54
N ILE A 77 -3.83 2.99 -0.72
CA ILE A 77 -2.84 3.09 0.35
C ILE A 77 -1.47 2.82 -0.25
N ASN A 78 -0.56 3.78 -0.15
CA ASN A 78 0.83 3.61 -0.58
C ASN A 78 1.60 2.81 0.50
N ARG A 79 1.91 1.56 0.16
CA ARG A 79 2.69 0.63 1.00
C ARG A 79 4.18 0.59 0.65
N GLU A 80 4.59 1.33 -0.36
CA GLU A 80 5.95 1.32 -0.92
C GLU A 80 6.79 2.50 -0.43
N ALA A 81 6.15 3.66 -0.23
CA ALA A 81 6.80 4.84 0.32
C ALA A 81 7.43 4.54 1.69
N GLU A 82 8.57 5.18 1.98
CA GLU A 82 9.35 4.99 3.20
C GLU A 82 8.73 5.70 4.41
N THR A 83 7.52 5.30 4.78
CA THR A 83 6.85 5.75 6.01
C THR A 83 7.26 4.88 7.21
N PRO A 84 7.16 5.40 8.45
CA PRO A 84 7.45 4.60 9.64
C PRO A 84 6.66 3.29 9.70
N LEU A 85 5.37 3.32 9.33
CA LEU A 85 4.51 2.14 9.30
C LEU A 85 4.92 1.14 8.20
N ASN A 86 5.26 1.62 7.00
CA ASN A 86 5.71 0.73 5.92
C ASN A 86 7.07 0.11 6.23
N GLN A 87 7.99 0.86 6.84
CA GLN A 87 9.26 0.33 7.33
C GLN A 87 9.06 -0.73 8.41
N PHE A 88 8.15 -0.51 9.35
CA PHE A 88 7.78 -1.49 10.38
C PHE A 88 7.21 -2.78 9.76
N ARG A 89 6.32 -2.67 8.76
CA ARG A 89 5.77 -3.83 8.03
C ARG A 89 6.83 -4.59 7.27
N LYS A 90 7.74 -3.87 6.60
CA LYS A 90 8.84 -4.45 5.84
C LYS A 90 9.79 -5.22 6.74
N SER A 91 10.21 -4.64 7.87
CA SER A 91 11.10 -5.31 8.82
C SER A 91 10.48 -6.57 9.41
N HIS A 92 9.18 -6.54 9.75
CA HIS A 92 8.45 -7.73 10.22
C HIS A 92 8.41 -8.82 9.16
N ARG A 93 8.05 -8.48 7.91
CA ARG A 93 8.06 -9.43 6.80
C ARG A 93 9.45 -10.03 6.60
N ASP A 94 10.47 -9.20 6.49
CA ASP A 94 11.85 -9.64 6.26
C ASP A 94 12.35 -10.55 7.38
N SER A 95 11.98 -10.28 8.63
CA SER A 95 12.33 -11.15 9.76
C SER A 95 11.68 -12.54 9.66
N GLN A 96 10.42 -12.61 9.23
CA GLN A 96 9.69 -13.87 9.03
C GLN A 96 10.28 -14.67 7.87
N THR A 97 10.53 -14.03 6.72
CA THR A 97 11.13 -14.71 5.56
C THR A 97 12.52 -15.25 5.87
N ARG A 98 13.31 -14.49 6.64
CA ARG A 98 14.62 -14.96 7.13
C ARG A 98 14.47 -16.18 8.03
N MET A 99 13.52 -16.17 8.96
CA MET A 99 13.24 -17.30 9.84
C MET A 99 12.84 -18.55 9.04
N GLU A 100 11.93 -18.41 8.08
CA GLU A 100 11.47 -19.50 7.22
C GLU A 100 12.61 -20.10 6.39
N ARG A 101 13.43 -19.25 5.77
CA ARG A 101 14.60 -19.70 5.00
C ARG A 101 15.58 -20.46 5.87
N THR A 102 15.89 -19.95 7.06
CA THR A 102 16.75 -20.64 8.02
C THR A 102 16.15 -21.99 8.43
N ARG A 103 14.84 -22.05 8.68
CA ARG A 103 14.14 -23.28 9.07
C ARG A 103 14.20 -24.35 7.96
N MET A 104 14.00 -23.96 6.70
CA MET A 104 14.14 -24.87 5.55
C MET A 104 15.57 -25.39 5.39
N VAL A 105 16.57 -24.54 5.54
CA VAL A 105 17.98 -24.94 5.49
C VAL A 105 18.31 -25.95 6.58
N VAL A 106 17.91 -25.66 7.82
CA VAL A 106 18.13 -26.57 8.96
C VAL A 106 17.43 -27.91 8.74
N ALA A 107 16.17 -27.92 8.30
CA ALA A 107 15.44 -29.15 8.02
C ALA A 107 16.12 -29.98 6.91
N GLY A 108 16.59 -29.34 5.84
CA GLY A 108 17.34 -30.00 4.77
C GLY A 108 18.65 -30.62 5.27
N CYS A 109 19.42 -29.91 6.09
CA CYS A 109 20.63 -30.44 6.71
C CYS A 109 20.34 -31.67 7.59
N VAL A 110 19.28 -31.64 8.39
CA VAL A 110 18.90 -32.79 9.23
C VAL A 110 18.55 -34.01 8.39
N VAL A 111 17.78 -33.85 7.31
CA VAL A 111 17.43 -34.96 6.40
C VAL A 111 18.68 -35.56 5.75
N LEU A 112 19.62 -34.72 5.31
CA LEU A 112 20.89 -35.20 4.72
C LEU A 112 21.73 -35.96 5.74
N LEU A 113 21.81 -35.49 6.99
CA LEU A 113 22.52 -36.19 8.06
C LEU A 113 21.90 -37.56 8.34
N VAL A 114 20.57 -37.64 8.45
CA VAL A 114 19.87 -38.92 8.67
C VAL A 114 20.12 -39.88 7.51
N MET A 115 20.04 -39.42 6.25
CA MET A 115 20.37 -40.26 5.09
C MET A 115 21.82 -40.74 5.12
N PHE A 116 22.77 -39.88 5.49
CA PHE A 116 24.18 -40.26 5.60
C PHE A 116 24.38 -41.39 6.62
N PHE A 117 23.76 -41.28 7.80
CA PHE A 117 23.83 -42.34 8.83
C PHE A 117 23.18 -43.64 8.37
N LEU A 118 22.02 -43.58 7.71
CA LEU A 118 21.33 -44.78 7.20
C LEU A 118 22.17 -45.50 6.14
N ILE A 119 22.76 -44.77 5.19
CA ILE A 119 23.62 -45.35 4.14
C ILE A 119 24.93 -45.90 4.74
N GLY A 120 25.56 -45.16 5.66
CA GLY A 120 26.78 -45.62 6.33
C GLY A 120 26.56 -46.90 7.15
N SER A 121 25.40 -47.04 7.79
CA SER A 121 25.03 -48.25 8.53
C SER A 121 24.64 -49.45 7.66
N ALA A 122 24.35 -49.24 6.37
CA ALA A 122 24.00 -50.31 5.44
C ALA A 122 25.22 -50.89 4.69
N ILE A 123 26.35 -50.17 4.72
CA ILE A 123 27.60 -50.53 4.01
C ILE A 123 28.65 -51.10 4.97
N ALA A 124 28.51 -50.84 6.28
CA ALA A 124 29.33 -51.42 7.36
C ALA A 124 28.77 -52.77 7.84
#